data_AF-A0A836BEC2-F1
#
_entry.id   AF-A0A836BEC2-F1
#
_cell.length_a   1.000
_cell.length_b   1.000
_cell.length_c   1.000
_cell.angle_alpha   90.00
_cell.angle_beta   90.00
_cell.angle_gamma   90.00
#
_symmetry.space_group_name_H-M   'P 1'
#
loop_
_entity.id
_entity.type
_entity.pdbx_description
1 polymer ?
#
loop_
_entity_poly.entity_id
_entity_poly.type
_entity_poly.pdbx_seq_one_letter_code
_entity_poly.pdbx_strand_id
1 'polypeptide(L)'
;MGKFKKIGIGIGIIIVLVSIVIQFGLESKVFEDLDICKDEPFCYSARVTKIIDGDTMDVKHLSTGEPIRIRLSLTNTQERGEELYEAGKDFTANLCPVNSRIIFDQDDGQTGDSFGRVIGLVFCGGLLLNEELLETNLAVIDSRFCDESEYRNDEWAQKYGC
;
A
#
# COMPACT_ATOMS: atom_id res chain seq x y z
N MET A 1 -38.31 -31.43 39.20
CA MET A 1 -36.86 -31.68 39.02
C MET A 1 -36.71 -32.53 37.76
N GLY A 2 -36.14 -32.16 36.61
CA GLY A 2 -35.37 -31.00 36.18
C GLY A 2 -34.25 -31.48 35.24
N LYS A 3 -34.52 -31.48 33.91
CA LYS A 3 -33.56 -31.44 32.77
C LYS A 3 -32.60 -32.64 32.59
N PHE A 4 -32.01 -32.99 31.45
CA PHE A 4 -31.65 -32.28 30.22
C PHE A 4 -31.76 -33.20 29.00
N LYS A 5 -32.34 -32.70 27.91
CA LYS A 5 -32.29 -33.29 26.57
C LYS A 5 -30.91 -32.97 25.98
N LYS A 6 -30.11 -33.99 25.64
CA LYS A 6 -28.85 -33.80 24.92
C LYS A 6 -29.16 -33.24 23.53
N ILE A 7 -28.79 -31.99 23.28
CA ILE A 7 -28.89 -31.36 21.97
C ILE A 7 -27.52 -31.55 21.30
N GLY A 8 -27.49 -32.34 20.22
CA GLY A 8 -26.34 -32.42 19.33
C GLY A 8 -26.24 -31.12 18.54
N ILE A 9 -25.50 -30.15 19.09
CA ILE A 9 -24.96 -29.01 18.37
C ILE A 9 -23.51 -29.37 18.09
N GLY A 10 -23.05 -29.40 16.83
CA GLY A 10 -21.61 -29.59 16.70
C GLY A 10 -20.97 -29.71 15.32
N ILE A 11 -21.70 -29.82 14.22
CA ILE A 11 -21.04 -29.86 12.90
C ILE A 11 -21.69 -28.86 11.93
N GLY A 12 -23.01 -28.90 11.76
CA GLY A 12 -23.72 -27.96 10.86
C GLY A 12 -23.66 -26.49 11.31
N ILE A 13 -23.73 -26.22 12.62
CA ILE A 13 -23.68 -24.85 13.17
C ILE A 13 -22.26 -24.27 13.07
N ILE A 14 -21.22 -25.09 13.22
CA ILE A 14 -19.83 -24.65 13.09
C ILE A 14 -19.52 -24.29 11.62
N ILE A 15 -19.98 -25.10 10.66
CA ILE A 15 -19.79 -24.81 9.23
C ILE A 15 -20.51 -23.51 8.84
N VAL A 16 -21.75 -23.30 9.30
CA VAL A 16 -22.50 -22.07 9.00
C VAL A 16 -21.83 -20.83 9.62
N LEU A 17 -21.32 -20.92 10.86
CA LEU A 17 -20.60 -19.81 11.49
C LEU A 17 -19.27 -19.51 10.78
N VAL A 18 -18.53 -20.54 10.35
CA VAL A 18 -17.29 -20.36 9.56
C VAL A 18 -17.60 -19.74 8.20
N SER A 19 -18.65 -20.19 7.50
CA SER A 19 -19.08 -19.59 6.23
C SER A 19 -19.54 -18.13 6.40
N ILE A 20 -20.27 -17.81 7.48
CA ILE A 20 -20.69 -16.43 7.78
C ILE A 20 -19.49 -15.54 8.11
N VAL A 21 -18.52 -16.02 8.90
CA VAL A 21 -17.29 -15.27 9.21
C VAL A 21 -16.42 -15.08 7.96
N ILE A 22 -16.34 -16.07 7.08
CA ILE A 22 -15.63 -15.96 5.80
C ILE A 22 -16.37 -14.99 4.87
N GLN A 23 -17.70 -15.05 4.78
CA GLN A 23 -18.51 -14.13 3.97
C GLN A 23 -18.32 -12.68 4.47
N PHE A 24 -18.49 -12.45 5.79
CA PHE A 24 -18.29 -11.13 6.40
C PHE A 24 -16.84 -10.62 6.30
N GLY A 25 -15.84 -11.50 6.46
CA GLY A 25 -14.42 -11.12 6.40
C GLY A 25 -13.89 -10.90 4.99
N LEU A 26 -14.50 -11.51 3.97
CA LEU A 26 -14.18 -11.26 2.57
C LEU A 26 -14.81 -9.95 2.09
N GLU A 27 -16.01 -9.62 2.57
CA GLU A 27 -16.69 -8.35 2.27
C GLU A 27 -16.02 -7.14 2.97
N SER A 28 -15.46 -7.30 4.17
CA SER A 28 -14.79 -6.20 4.89
C SER A 28 -13.50 -5.75 4.20
N LYS A 29 -12.71 -6.69 3.65
CA LYS A 29 -11.46 -6.36 2.94
C LYS A 29 -11.68 -5.54 1.67
N VAL A 30 -12.82 -5.74 1.01
CA VAL A 30 -13.17 -5.01 -0.22
C VAL A 30 -13.63 -3.58 0.11
N PHE A 31 -14.13 -3.34 1.32
CA PHE A 31 -14.64 -2.03 1.73
C PHE A 31 -13.52 -1.04 2.08
N GLU A 32 -12.36 -1.52 2.55
CA GLU A 32 -11.17 -0.71 2.86
C GLU A 32 -10.53 -0.11 1.60
N ASP A 33 -10.42 -0.89 0.52
CA ASP A 33 -9.87 -0.43 -0.77
C ASP A 33 -10.74 0.65 -1.46
N LEU A 34 -12.00 0.82 -1.05
CA LEU A 34 -12.96 1.75 -1.66
C LEU A 34 -13.01 3.14 -0.98
N ASP A 35 -12.35 3.32 0.17
CA ASP A 35 -12.41 4.57 0.95
C ASP A 35 -11.19 5.47 0.77
N ILE A 36 -10.04 4.92 0.33
CA ILE A 36 -8.75 5.63 0.28
C ILE A 36 -8.79 6.88 -0.61
N CYS A 37 -9.50 6.86 -1.73
CA CYS A 37 -9.52 7.97 -2.71
C CYS A 37 -10.81 8.81 -2.70
N LYS A 38 -11.64 8.76 -1.65
CA LYS A 38 -13.02 9.27 -1.81
C LYS A 38 -13.13 10.78 -2.13
N ASP A 39 -12.15 11.59 -1.74
CA ASP A 39 -12.28 13.04 -1.87
C ASP A 39 -11.00 13.79 -2.33
N GLU A 40 -9.92 13.10 -2.68
CA GLU A 40 -8.65 13.74 -3.06
C GLU A 40 -8.45 13.82 -4.59
N PRO A 41 -8.18 15.02 -5.15
CA PRO A 41 -7.75 15.14 -6.54
C PRO A 41 -6.43 14.36 -6.73
N PHE A 42 -6.28 13.67 -7.85
CA PHE A 42 -5.06 12.89 -8.18
C PHE A 42 -4.82 11.60 -7.38
N CYS A 43 -5.81 11.10 -6.62
CA CYS A 43 -5.85 9.72 -6.14
C CYS A 43 -6.53 8.79 -7.17
N TYR A 44 -5.85 7.73 -7.60
CA TYR A 44 -6.36 6.82 -8.63
C TYR A 44 -5.85 5.38 -8.54
N SER A 45 -6.60 4.46 -9.16
CA SER A 45 -6.13 3.08 -9.33
C SER A 45 -5.21 2.93 -10.53
N ALA A 46 -4.09 2.23 -10.34
CA ALA A 46 -3.15 1.88 -11.39
C ALA A 46 -2.81 0.40 -11.38
N ARG A 47 -2.18 -0.11 -12.45
CA ARG A 47 -1.64 -1.46 -12.54
C ARG A 47 -0.13 -1.41 -12.57
N VAL A 48 0.53 -2.19 -11.72
CA VAL A 48 2.00 -2.31 -11.75
C VAL A 48 2.44 -2.93 -13.06
N THR A 49 3.35 -2.26 -13.76
CA THR A 49 3.95 -2.76 -15.01
C THR A 49 5.42 -3.13 -14.85
N LYS A 50 6.13 -2.49 -13.92
CA LYS A 50 7.54 -2.79 -13.64
C LYS A 50 7.95 -2.27 -12.26
N ILE A 51 8.78 -3.04 -11.55
CA ILE A 51 9.50 -2.56 -10.36
C ILE A 51 10.90 -2.13 -10.80
N ILE A 52 11.28 -0.88 -10.54
CA ILE A 52 12.59 -0.33 -10.92
C ILE A 52 13.61 -0.63 -9.82
N ASP A 53 13.25 -0.24 -8.59
CA ASP A 53 13.97 -0.44 -7.34
C ASP A 53 12.98 -0.42 -6.16
N GLY A 54 13.45 -0.19 -4.93
CA GLY A 54 12.60 -0.26 -3.74
C GLY A 54 11.54 0.85 -3.67
N ASP A 55 11.84 2.07 -4.12
CA ASP A 55 10.95 3.24 -4.01
C ASP A 55 10.47 3.80 -5.35
N THR A 56 10.82 3.15 -6.47
CA THR A 56 10.45 3.57 -7.82
C THR A 56 9.79 2.43 -8.60
N MET A 57 8.63 2.69 -9.21
CA MET A 57 7.91 1.73 -10.04
C MET A 57 7.22 2.36 -11.26
N ASP A 58 7.07 1.59 -12.33
CA ASP A 58 6.25 1.98 -13.48
C ASP A 58 4.87 1.35 -13.37
N VAL A 59 3.84 2.16 -13.56
CA VAL A 59 2.44 1.74 -13.53
C VAL A 59 1.70 2.19 -14.78
N LYS A 60 0.53 1.61 -14.99
CA LYS A 60 -0.43 2.05 -16.00
C LYS A 60 -1.72 2.47 -15.31
N HIS A 61 -2.09 3.74 -15.45
CA HIS A 61 -3.34 4.27 -14.91
C HIS A 61 -4.52 3.46 -15.47
N LEU A 62 -5.44 2.99 -14.62
CA LEU A 62 -6.49 2.07 -15.07
C LEU A 62 -7.57 2.75 -15.93
N SER A 63 -7.93 4.00 -15.62
CA SER A 63 -8.93 4.76 -16.39
C SER A 63 -8.39 5.38 -17.69
N THR A 64 -7.24 6.06 -17.66
CA THR A 64 -6.67 6.75 -18.85
C THR A 64 -5.80 5.83 -19.71
N GLY A 65 -5.23 4.78 -19.12
CA GLY A 65 -4.27 3.90 -19.78
C GLY A 65 -2.87 4.50 -19.93
N GLU A 66 -2.61 5.66 -19.34
CA GLU A 66 -1.31 6.34 -19.42
C GLU A 66 -0.24 5.60 -18.61
N PRO A 67 0.99 5.48 -19.15
CA PRO A 67 2.14 4.99 -18.39
C PRO A 67 2.65 6.09 -17.46
N ILE A 68 2.95 5.74 -16.21
CA ILE A 68 3.40 6.66 -15.17
C ILE A 68 4.57 6.03 -14.44
N ARG A 69 5.64 6.79 -14.20
CA ARG A 69 6.69 6.40 -13.26
C ARG A 69 6.45 7.07 -11.93
N ILE A 70 6.28 6.27 -10.89
CA ILE A 70 6.07 6.71 -9.52
C ILE A 70 7.38 6.66 -8.74
N ARG A 71 7.61 7.68 -7.91
CA ARG A 71 8.60 7.72 -6.82
C ARG A 71 7.84 7.86 -5.50
N LEU A 72 8.19 7.07 -4.49
CA LEU A 72 7.50 7.17 -3.19
C LEU A 72 7.75 8.52 -2.51
N SER A 73 6.74 9.16 -1.94
CA SER A 73 6.95 10.35 -1.11
C SER A 73 7.61 9.99 0.22
N LEU A 74 8.50 10.85 0.70
CA LEU A 74 9.24 10.81 1.97
C LEU A 74 9.99 9.50 2.28
N THR A 75 10.06 8.53 1.37
CA THR A 75 10.66 7.20 1.60
C THR A 75 11.82 7.01 0.64
N ASN A 76 13.03 6.77 1.11
CA ASN A 76 14.19 6.58 0.25
C ASN A 76 14.89 5.24 0.53
N THR A 77 14.94 4.39 -0.49
CA THR A 77 15.65 3.11 -0.49
C THR A 77 17.08 3.27 -0.99
N GLN A 78 17.89 2.23 -0.78
CA GLN A 78 19.25 2.21 -1.29
C GLN A 78 19.27 2.05 -2.82
N GLU A 79 20.20 2.76 -3.46
CA GLU A 79 20.31 2.87 -4.91
C GLU A 79 21.14 1.72 -5.51
N ARG A 80 21.07 1.55 -6.83
CA ARG A 80 21.78 0.46 -7.52
C ARG A 80 23.28 0.50 -7.24
N GLY A 81 23.79 -0.60 -6.68
CA GLY A 81 25.20 -0.76 -6.31
C GLY A 81 25.46 -0.70 -4.81
N GLU A 82 24.43 -0.36 -4.03
CA GLU A 82 24.44 -0.41 -2.57
C GLU A 82 23.96 -1.78 -2.04
N GLU A 83 24.22 -2.07 -0.77
CA GLU A 83 24.08 -3.39 -0.16
C GLU A 83 22.63 -3.90 -0.12
N LEU A 84 21.68 -3.02 0.19
CA LEU A 84 20.26 -3.32 0.40
C LEU A 84 19.40 -3.07 -0.84
N TYR A 85 20.00 -2.68 -1.98
CA TYR A 85 19.28 -2.40 -3.22
C TYR A 85 18.35 -3.55 -3.65
N GLU A 86 18.89 -4.77 -3.73
CA GLU A 86 18.10 -5.93 -4.18
C GLU A 86 17.03 -6.31 -3.14
N ALA A 87 17.33 -6.17 -1.84
CA ALA A 87 16.38 -6.45 -0.77
C ALA A 87 15.18 -5.49 -0.79
N GLY A 88 15.42 -4.19 -0.96
CA GLY A 88 14.35 -3.19 -1.10
C GLY A 88 13.49 -3.45 -2.34
N LYS A 89 14.14 -3.75 -3.47
CA LYS A 89 13.45 -4.07 -4.73
C LYS A 89 12.59 -5.33 -4.62
N ASP A 90 13.12 -6.40 -4.04
CA ASP A 90 12.41 -7.66 -3.85
C ASP A 90 11.23 -7.48 -2.89
N PHE A 91 11.40 -6.70 -1.82
CA PHE A 91 10.31 -6.37 -0.91
C PHE A 91 9.16 -5.67 -1.64
N THR A 92 9.46 -4.62 -2.40
CA THR A 92 8.47 -3.90 -3.20
C THR A 92 7.81 -4.81 -4.24
N ALA A 93 8.57 -5.70 -4.90
CA ALA A 93 8.01 -6.66 -5.85
C ALA A 93 7.09 -7.71 -5.20
N ASN A 94 7.36 -8.09 -3.94
CA ASN A 94 6.52 -9.02 -3.20
C ASN A 94 5.23 -8.35 -2.71
N LEU A 95 5.32 -7.13 -2.19
CA LEU A 95 4.16 -6.38 -1.69
C LEU A 95 3.28 -5.85 -2.84
N CYS A 96 3.90 -5.38 -3.92
CA CYS A 96 3.25 -4.83 -5.11
C CYS A 96 3.62 -5.62 -6.39
N PRO A 97 3.17 -6.88 -6.56
CA PRO A 97 3.58 -7.70 -7.70
C PRO A 97 3.24 -7.09 -9.05
N VAL A 98 4.07 -7.33 -10.06
CA VAL A 98 3.76 -6.92 -11.44
C VAL A 98 2.42 -7.50 -11.87
N ASN A 99 1.60 -6.68 -12.54
CA ASN A 99 0.20 -6.91 -12.89
C ASN A 99 -0.81 -6.80 -11.73
N SER A 100 -0.40 -6.53 -10.49
CA SER A 100 -1.33 -6.20 -9.41
C SER A 100 -1.96 -4.82 -9.61
N ARG A 101 -3.11 -4.60 -8.96
CA ARG A 101 -3.73 -3.28 -8.84
C ARG A 101 -3.16 -2.60 -7.60
N ILE A 102 -2.88 -1.31 -7.72
CA ILE A 102 -2.54 -0.41 -6.60
C ILE A 102 -3.54 0.73 -6.54
N ILE A 103 -3.56 1.40 -5.38
CA ILE A 103 -4.03 2.78 -5.27
C ILE A 103 -2.80 3.67 -5.17
N PHE A 104 -2.79 4.74 -5.95
CA PHE A 104 -1.77 5.78 -5.89
C PHE A 104 -2.45 7.07 -5.46
N ASP A 105 -1.84 7.75 -4.50
CA ASP A 105 -2.24 9.07 -4.03
C ASP A 105 -1.07 10.04 -4.26
N GLN A 106 -1.28 11.12 -4.99
CA GLN A 106 -0.21 12.04 -5.39
C GLN A 106 0.10 13.01 -4.26
N ASP A 107 1.37 13.31 -4.03
CA ASP A 107 1.77 14.38 -3.11
C ASP A 107 1.47 15.75 -3.73
N ASP A 108 0.50 16.48 -3.17
CA ASP A 108 0.10 17.81 -3.63
C ASP A 108 1.20 18.86 -3.43
N GLY A 109 2.03 18.69 -2.40
CA GLY A 109 3.16 19.56 -2.10
C GLY A 109 4.36 19.33 -3.00
N GLN A 110 4.48 18.12 -3.57
CA GLN A 110 5.55 17.71 -4.48
C GLN A 110 5.02 16.81 -5.58
N THR A 111 4.38 17.40 -6.59
CA THR A 111 3.71 16.60 -7.63
C THR A 111 4.66 15.81 -8.55
N GLY A 112 5.94 16.18 -8.62
CA GLY A 112 6.95 15.43 -9.38
C GLY A 112 8.37 15.98 -9.28
N ASP A 113 9.33 15.28 -9.89
CA ASP A 113 10.74 15.63 -9.83
C ASP A 113 11.38 15.97 -11.20
N SER A 114 12.68 16.29 -11.16
CA SER A 114 13.48 16.63 -12.35
C SER A 114 13.63 15.49 -13.36
N PHE A 115 13.26 14.26 -13.01
CA PHE A 115 13.26 13.09 -13.89
C PHE A 115 11.88 12.80 -14.50
N GLY A 116 10.88 13.64 -14.19
CA GLY A 116 9.50 13.46 -14.67
C GLY A 116 8.76 12.32 -13.95
N ARG A 117 9.23 11.93 -12.76
CA ARG A 117 8.51 10.97 -11.90
C ARG A 117 7.41 11.71 -11.17
N VAL A 118 6.28 11.03 -10.99
CA VAL A 118 5.18 11.50 -10.13
C VAL A 118 5.47 11.01 -8.71
N ILE A 119 5.34 11.88 -7.71
CA ILE A 119 5.66 11.53 -6.33
C ILE A 119 4.37 11.33 -5.53
N GLY A 120 4.33 10.35 -4.63
CA GLY A 120 3.14 10.09 -3.82
C GLY A 120 3.19 8.82 -2.97
N LEU A 121 2.04 8.46 -2.40
CA LEU A 121 1.85 7.23 -1.65
C LEU A 121 1.38 6.09 -2.57
N VAL A 122 1.82 4.88 -2.25
CA VAL A 122 1.39 3.66 -2.95
C VAL A 122 0.79 2.68 -1.95
N PHE A 123 -0.45 2.27 -2.21
CA PHE A 123 -1.13 1.24 -1.45
C PHE A 123 -1.27 -0.05 -2.27
N CYS A 124 -0.81 -1.16 -1.70
CA CYS A 124 -0.84 -2.48 -2.32
C CYS A 124 -1.58 -3.46 -1.41
N GLY A 125 -2.80 -3.84 -1.81
CA GLY A 125 -3.66 -4.72 -1.01
C GLY A 125 -3.99 -4.14 0.38
N GLY A 126 -4.21 -2.82 0.45
CA GLY A 126 -4.51 -2.08 1.68
C GLY A 126 -3.29 -1.66 2.51
N LEU A 127 -2.08 -2.12 2.17
CA LEU A 127 -0.85 -1.78 2.90
C LEU A 127 -0.14 -0.60 2.24
N LEU A 128 0.34 0.35 3.05
CA LEU A 128 1.10 1.52 2.60
C LEU A 128 2.57 1.15 2.36
N LEU A 129 2.98 1.03 1.09
CA LEU A 129 4.34 0.63 0.72
C LEU A 129 5.41 1.57 1.32
N ASN A 130 5.13 2.88 1.38
CA ASN A 130 6.01 3.90 1.94
C ASN A 130 6.43 3.55 3.38
N GLU A 131 5.44 3.26 4.24
CA GLU A 131 5.66 2.87 5.63
C GLU A 131 6.28 1.49 5.76
N GLU A 132 5.79 0.50 5.01
CA GLU A 132 6.28 -0.89 5.07
C GLU A 132 7.79 -1.02 4.76
N LEU A 133 8.32 -0.19 3.86
CA LEU A 133 9.76 -0.12 3.60
C LEU A 133 10.56 0.45 4.79
N LEU A 134 9.98 1.39 5.55
CA LEU A 134 10.60 1.95 6.75
C LEU A 134 10.54 0.96 7.92
N GLU A 135 9.42 0.25 8.11
CA GLU A 135 9.27 -0.81 9.14
C GLU A 135 10.29 -1.93 8.97
N THR A 136 10.62 -2.25 7.71
CA THR A 136 11.59 -3.30 7.38
C THR A 136 13.05 -2.83 7.38
N ASN A 137 13.32 -1.55 7.66
CA ASN A 137 14.64 -0.92 7.56
C ASN A 137 15.27 -1.06 6.15
N LEU A 138 14.44 -1.16 5.11
CA LEU A 138 14.87 -1.18 3.71
C LEU A 138 14.85 0.22 3.08
N ALA A 139 14.21 1.18 3.75
CA ALA A 139 14.25 2.59 3.45
C ALA A 139 14.59 3.43 4.68
N VAL A 140 14.89 4.70 4.44
CA VAL A 140 14.96 5.76 5.45
C VAL A 140 13.96 6.87 5.09
N ILE A 141 13.51 7.64 6.09
CA ILE A 141 12.72 8.84 5.83
C ILE A 141 13.59 9.83 5.04
N ASP A 142 13.02 10.40 3.97
CA ASP A 142 13.66 11.45 3.20
C ASP A 142 13.34 12.83 3.79
N SER A 143 14.05 13.17 4.86
CA SER A 143 13.74 14.37 5.65
C SER A 143 13.92 15.70 4.92
N ARG A 144 14.57 15.68 3.75
CA ARG A 144 14.74 16.86 2.89
C ARG A 144 13.42 17.43 2.40
N PHE A 145 12.38 16.59 2.35
CA PHE A 145 11.10 16.90 1.74
C PHE A 145 9.94 16.98 2.75
N CYS A 146 10.21 16.83 4.05
CA CYS A 146 9.17 16.91 5.09
C CYS A 146 8.47 18.27 5.15
N ASP A 147 9.14 19.37 4.80
CA ASP A 147 8.49 20.69 4.82
C ASP A 147 7.65 20.96 3.57
N GLU A 148 7.83 20.16 2.52
CA GLU A 148 7.14 20.29 1.24
C GLU A 148 5.97 19.33 1.12
N SER A 149 6.13 18.08 1.58
CA SER A 149 5.12 17.03 1.50
C SER A 149 3.90 17.30 2.38
N GLU A 150 2.70 17.04 1.86
CA GLU A 150 1.48 17.09 2.66
C GLU A 150 1.42 15.97 3.72
N TYR A 151 2.09 14.85 3.46
CA TYR A 151 2.11 13.67 4.32
C TYR A 151 3.02 13.82 5.56
N ARG A 152 3.67 14.97 5.73
CA ARG A 152 4.64 15.21 6.81
C ARG A 152 4.09 14.93 8.22
N ASN A 153 2.79 15.13 8.42
CA ASN A 153 2.14 15.01 9.72
C ASN A 153 1.48 13.63 9.92
N ASP A 154 1.56 12.73 8.94
CA ASP A 154 1.07 11.38 9.06
C ASP A 154 1.83 10.63 10.17
N GLU A 155 1.15 9.69 10.85
CA GLU A 155 1.73 8.97 11.99
C GLU A 155 3.03 8.26 11.62
N TRP A 156 3.08 7.61 10.46
CA TRP A 156 4.27 6.93 9.96
C TRP A 156 5.41 7.93 9.69
N ALA A 157 5.13 9.07 9.05
CA ALA A 157 6.14 10.06 8.73
C ALA A 157 6.74 10.66 10.01
N GLN A 158 5.89 11.01 10.98
CA GLN A 158 6.30 11.51 12.29
C GLN A 158 7.11 10.48 13.10
N LYS A 159 6.71 9.20 13.05
CA LYS A 159 7.41 8.09 13.71
C LYS A 159 8.86 7.98 13.23
N TYR A 160 9.11 8.19 11.94
CA TYR A 160 10.43 8.01 11.33
C TYR A 160 11.26 9.31 11.23
N GLY A 161 10.69 10.46 11.60
CA GLY A 161 11.46 11.70 11.77
C GLY A 161 11.24 12.78 10.71
N CYS A 162 10.09 12.76 10.02
CA CYS A 162 9.40 14.04 9.81
C CYS A 162 8.80 14.52 11.14
#